data_AF-A0A2G9UZN8-F1
#
_entry.id   AF-A0A2G9UZN8-F1
#
_cell.length_a   1.000
_cell.length_b   1.000
_cell.length_c   1.000
_cell.angle_alpha   90.00
_cell.angle_beta   90.00
_cell.angle_gamma   90.00
#
_symmetry.space_group_name_H-M   'P 1'
#
loop_
_entity.id
_entity.type
_entity.pdbx_description
1 polymer ?
#
loop_
_entity_poly.entity_id
_entity_poly.type
_entity_poly.pdbx_seq_one_letter_code
_entity_poly.pdbx_strand_id
1 'polypeptide(L)'
;MPPEGTPMVYTVNDDPAALEYQPYNNYGVGYWMVQLLMDCTQTQDGWFEFKGFFAPSSVWEPDIQQKRCTGEIGGEAPFRSRNHIARCGAVNVFIWGQGDCIINSV
;
A
#
# COMPACT_ATOMS: atom_id res chain seq x y z
N MET A 1 -5.67 24.98 -0.51
CA MET A 1 -6.18 23.92 0.39
C MET A 1 -5.00 23.40 1.19
N PRO A 2 -5.14 23.05 2.47
CA PRO A 2 -4.07 22.39 3.21
C PRO A 2 -3.71 21.05 2.54
N PRO A 3 -2.47 20.57 2.64
CA PRO A 3 -2.14 19.22 2.20
C PRO A 3 -2.94 18.20 3.03
N GLU A 4 -3.58 17.26 2.35
CA GLU A 4 -4.38 16.18 2.94
C GLU A 4 -3.73 14.84 2.59
N GLY A 5 -3.38 14.06 3.62
CA GLY A 5 -2.74 12.76 3.45
C GLY A 5 -1.28 12.81 3.00
N THR A 6 -0.78 11.68 2.52
CA THR A 6 0.57 11.54 1.96
C THR A 6 0.46 11.39 0.44
N PRO A 7 1.14 12.24 -0.36
CA PRO A 7 1.09 12.14 -1.81
C PRO A 7 1.72 10.83 -2.30
N MET A 8 1.16 10.29 -3.37
CA MET A 8 1.67 9.12 -4.07
C MET A 8 2.16 9.52 -5.46
N VAL A 9 3.09 8.74 -6.02
CA VAL A 9 3.57 8.89 -7.39
C VAL A 9 2.96 7.82 -8.28
N TYR A 10 2.57 8.20 -9.49
CA TYR A 10 2.17 7.24 -10.53
C TYR A 10 3.41 6.47 -10.98
N THR A 11 3.27 5.16 -11.19
CA THR A 11 4.40 4.29 -11.55
C THR A 11 4.09 3.37 -12.72
N VAL A 12 5.14 3.01 -13.44
CA VAL A 12 5.13 2.01 -14.51
C VAL A 12 6.21 0.95 -14.28
N ASN A 13 6.10 -0.16 -15.02
CA ASN A 13 7.05 -1.26 -14.95
C ASN A 13 7.39 -1.88 -16.32
N ASP A 14 6.89 -1.29 -17.41
CA ASP A 14 7.02 -1.77 -18.78
C ASP A 14 8.17 -1.10 -19.56
N ASP A 15 8.61 0.09 -19.15
CA ASP A 15 9.78 0.78 -19.71
C ASP A 15 10.76 1.27 -18.61
N PRO A 16 11.93 0.64 -18.47
CA PRO A 16 12.97 1.06 -17.52
C PRO A 16 13.57 2.45 -17.78
N ALA A 17 13.36 3.04 -18.96
CA ALA A 17 13.80 4.39 -19.30
C ALA A 17 12.75 5.47 -18.96
N ALA A 18 11.53 5.08 -18.60
CA ALA A 18 10.47 6.03 -18.22
C ALA A 18 10.79 6.74 -16.91
N LEU A 19 10.38 8.00 -16.79
CA LEU A 19 10.54 8.79 -15.55
C LEU A 19 9.75 8.20 -14.38
N GLU A 20 8.64 7.54 -14.70
CA GLU A 20 7.70 6.90 -13.78
C GLU A 20 8.11 5.46 -13.44
N TYR A 21 9.20 4.95 -14.01
CA TYR A 21 9.67 3.59 -13.71
C TYR A 21 10.02 3.46 -12.22
N GLN A 22 9.45 2.45 -11.57
CA GLN A 22 9.77 2.12 -10.18
C GLN A 22 10.13 0.63 -10.06
N PRO A 23 11.34 0.29 -9.57
CA PRO A 23 11.80 -1.10 -9.54
C PRO A 23 10.98 -2.02 -8.63
N TYR A 24 10.25 -1.44 -7.67
CA TYR A 24 9.37 -2.18 -6.77
C TYR A 24 7.95 -2.38 -7.32
N ASN A 25 7.58 -1.67 -8.39
CA ASN A 25 6.34 -1.96 -9.10
C ASN A 25 6.58 -3.12 -10.06
N ASN A 26 6.15 -4.32 -9.67
CA ASN A 26 6.18 -5.51 -10.52
C ASN A 26 4.75 -5.97 -10.90
N TYR A 27 3.78 -5.07 -10.79
CA TYR A 27 2.36 -5.39 -10.80
C TYR A 27 1.61 -4.83 -12.02
N GLY A 28 2.30 -4.07 -12.87
CA GLY A 28 1.76 -3.48 -14.10
C GLY A 28 1.80 -1.96 -14.08
N VAL A 29 1.31 -1.36 -15.15
CA VAL A 29 1.12 0.09 -15.24
C VAL A 29 -0.08 0.53 -14.40
N GLY A 30 -0.08 1.76 -13.91
CA GLY A 30 -1.25 2.32 -13.21
C GLY A 30 -1.25 2.16 -11.70
N TYR A 31 -0.19 1.61 -11.12
CA TYR A 31 -0.02 1.57 -9.66
C TYR A 31 0.50 2.91 -9.14
N TRP A 32 -0.16 3.42 -8.12
CA TRP A 32 0.32 4.56 -7.35
C TRP A 32 1.15 4.05 -6.17
N MET A 33 2.32 4.63 -5.96
CA MET A 33 3.26 4.21 -4.92
C MET A 33 3.65 5.35 -4.00
N VAL A 34 3.89 5.02 -2.74
CA VAL A 34 4.56 5.90 -1.77
C VAL A 34 5.55 5.07 -0.98
N GLN A 35 6.73 5.63 -0.71
CA GLN A 35 7.71 5.06 0.19
C GLN A 35 7.63 5.79 1.53
N LEU A 36 7.43 5.03 2.61
CA LEU A 36 7.29 5.57 3.96
C LEU A 36 8.53 5.20 4.79
N LEU A 37 9.16 6.21 5.38
CA LEU A 37 10.12 5.98 6.46
C LEU A 37 9.31 5.73 7.74
N MET A 38 9.33 4.49 8.23
CA MET A 38 8.59 4.09 9.41
C MET A 38 9.48 3.46 10.47
N ASP A 39 9.18 3.72 11.73
CA ASP A 39 9.73 3.00 12.87
C ASP A 39 8.95 1.69 13.08
N CYS A 40 9.49 0.58 12.56
CA CYS A 40 8.83 -0.71 12.64
C CYS A 40 8.65 -1.21 14.09
N THR A 41 9.36 -0.66 15.08
CA THR A 41 9.21 -1.06 16.49
C THR A 41 7.87 -0.61 17.11
N GLN A 42 7.18 0.34 16.46
CA GLN A 42 5.86 0.83 16.87
C GLN A 42 4.70 0.15 16.12
N THR A 43 5.00 -0.90 15.34
CA THR A 43 3.98 -1.71 14.66
C THR A 43 3.60 -2.92 15.52
N GLN A 44 2.44 -3.52 15.25
CA GLN A 44 2.03 -4.73 15.93
C GLN A 44 2.55 -5.95 15.16
N ASP A 45 3.63 -6.56 15.67
CA ASP A 45 4.32 -7.70 15.03
C ASP A 45 4.74 -7.42 13.57
N GLY A 46 5.14 -6.17 13.28
CA GLY A 46 5.49 -5.73 11.93
C GLY A 46 4.31 -5.20 11.12
N TRP A 47 3.06 -5.30 11.61
CA TRP A 47 1.85 -4.91 10.89
C TRP A 47 1.32 -3.54 11.33
N PHE A 48 0.79 -2.78 10.38
CA PHE A 48 0.24 -1.44 10.61
C PHE A 48 -0.96 -1.17 9.69
N GLU A 49 -1.84 -0.27 10.11
CA GLU A 49 -3.03 0.10 9.34
C GLU A 49 -2.80 1.39 8.55
N PHE A 50 -3.42 1.49 7.37
CA PHE A 50 -3.55 2.73 6.62
C PHE A 50 -4.82 2.70 5.77
N LYS A 51 -5.30 3.88 5.34
CA LYS A 51 -6.50 4.00 4.51
C LYS A 51 -6.24 4.96 3.37
N GLY A 52 -6.71 4.60 2.17
CA GLY A 52 -6.68 5.49 1.01
C GLY A 52 -7.53 6.73 1.23
N PHE A 53 -7.05 7.87 0.72
CA PHE A 53 -7.75 9.14 0.76
C PHE A 53 -7.59 9.85 -0.59
N PHE A 54 -8.70 10.25 -1.18
CA PHE A 54 -8.73 10.92 -2.47
C PHE A 54 -9.00 12.42 -2.26
N ALA A 55 -7.97 13.22 -2.53
CA ALA A 55 -8.01 14.68 -2.51
C ALA A 55 -8.13 15.24 -3.94
N PRO A 56 -8.76 16.42 -4.15
CA PRO A 56 -9.30 17.34 -3.15
C PRO A 56 -10.78 17.12 -2.82
N SER A 57 -11.42 16.06 -3.33
CA SER A 57 -12.84 15.78 -3.01
C SER A 57 -13.05 15.24 -1.59
N SER A 58 -11.96 15.07 -0.83
CA SER A 58 -11.91 14.61 0.56
C SER A 58 -12.68 13.30 0.79
N VAL A 59 -12.49 12.33 -0.12
CA VAL A 59 -13.18 11.04 -0.09
C VAL A 59 -12.26 9.98 0.51
N TRP A 60 -12.69 9.35 1.60
CA TRP A 60 -12.05 8.16 2.13
C TRP A 60 -12.34 6.94 1.27
N GLU A 61 -11.37 6.03 1.18
CA GLU A 61 -11.60 4.68 0.69
C GLU A 61 -12.74 4.00 1.48
N PRO A 62 -13.62 3.22 0.85
CA PRO A 62 -14.65 2.50 1.59
C PRO A 62 -14.05 1.51 2.60
N ASP A 63 -14.83 1.16 3.62
CA ASP A 63 -14.45 0.11 4.56
C ASP A 63 -14.29 -1.23 3.83
N ILE A 64 -13.19 -1.93 4.10
CA ILE A 64 -12.88 -3.23 3.51
C ILE A 64 -12.79 -4.31 4.60
N GLN A 65 -12.88 -5.57 4.17
CA GLN A 65 -12.51 -6.71 5.01
C GLN A 65 -11.24 -7.33 4.43
N GLN A 66 -10.09 -6.96 4.98
CA GLN A 66 -8.83 -7.49 4.47
C GLN A 66 -8.75 -9.00 4.69
N LYS A 67 -8.42 -9.72 3.62
CA LYS A 67 -8.20 -11.16 3.61
C LYS A 67 -6.73 -11.47 3.96
N ARG A 68 -6.41 -12.76 4.05
CA ARG A 68 -5.02 -13.21 4.11
C ARG A 68 -4.26 -12.73 2.88
N CYS A 69 -3.17 -11.98 3.07
CA CYS A 69 -2.34 -11.51 1.97
C CYS A 69 -1.55 -12.65 1.34
N THR A 70 -1.37 -12.57 0.02
CA THR A 70 -0.47 -13.44 -0.74
C THR A 70 0.91 -12.79 -0.87
N GLY A 71 1.79 -13.34 -1.71
CA GLY A 71 3.18 -12.90 -1.84
C GLY A 71 4.15 -13.69 -0.95
N GLU A 72 5.44 -13.44 -1.11
CA GLU A 72 6.54 -14.17 -0.47
C GLU A 72 6.44 -14.14 1.07
N ILE A 73 6.14 -12.96 1.61
CA ILE A 73 6.05 -12.71 3.06
C ILE A 73 4.64 -12.27 3.47
N GLY A 74 3.64 -12.65 2.66
CA GLY A 74 2.22 -12.52 2.97
C GLY A 74 1.81 -13.34 4.19
N GLY A 75 0.52 -13.34 4.50
CA GLY A 75 0.00 -13.97 5.70
C GLY A 75 -1.25 -13.28 6.24
N GLU A 76 -1.59 -13.61 7.47
CA GLU A 76 -2.71 -13.01 8.18
C GLU A 76 -2.17 -12.05 9.25
N ALA A 77 -2.71 -10.83 9.28
CA ALA A 77 -2.37 -9.86 10.32
C ALA A 77 -2.92 -10.33 11.69
N PRO A 78 -2.27 -9.98 12.81
CA PRO A 78 -2.69 -10.41 14.15
C PRO A 78 -3.96 -9.69 14.65
N PHE A 79 -4.55 -8.80 13.84
CA PHE A 79 -5.76 -8.05 14.14
C PHE A 79 -6.61 -7.86 12.89
N ARG A 80 -7.85 -7.44 13.09
CA ARG A 80 -8.80 -7.10 12.01
C ARG A 80 -8.97 -5.60 11.95
N SER A 81 -9.07 -5.09 10.72
CA SER A 81 -9.32 -3.68 10.42
C SER A 81 -10.47 -3.53 9.44
N ARG A 82 -11.04 -2.32 9.38
CA ARG A 82 -11.86 -1.85 8.26
C ARG A 82 -11.03 -1.12 7.20
N ASN A 83 -9.74 -0.95 7.45
CA ASN A 83 -8.75 -0.34 6.58
C ASN A 83 -7.79 -1.41 6.04
N HIS A 84 -6.86 -1.02 5.17
CA HIS A 84 -5.78 -1.91 4.78
C HIS A 84 -4.78 -2.10 5.92
N ILE A 85 -4.20 -3.29 5.98
CA ILE A 85 -3.16 -3.67 6.92
C ILE A 85 -1.93 -4.07 6.11
N ALA A 86 -0.86 -3.29 6.26
CA ALA A 86 0.41 -3.49 5.59
C ALA A 86 1.47 -3.99 6.57
N ARG A 87 2.59 -4.48 6.03
CA ARG A 87 3.76 -4.94 6.76
C ARG A 87 4.92 -3.96 6.58
N CYS A 88 5.55 -3.57 7.68
CA CYS A 88 6.69 -2.66 7.69
C CYS A 88 7.91 -3.31 7.01
N GLY A 89 8.71 -2.52 6.29
CA GLY A 89 9.90 -3.02 5.59
C GLY A 89 9.60 -3.93 4.39
N ALA A 90 8.41 -3.84 3.81
CA ALA A 90 7.96 -4.67 2.70
C ALA A 90 7.30 -3.83 1.59
N VAL A 91 7.23 -4.40 0.38
CA VAL A 91 6.36 -3.90 -0.68
C VAL A 91 4.96 -4.45 -0.43
N ASN A 92 4.00 -3.56 -0.19
CA ASN A 92 2.61 -3.90 0.06
C ASN A 92 1.74 -3.40 -1.09
N VAL A 93 0.93 -4.27 -1.67
CA VAL A 93 0.10 -3.96 -2.84
C VAL A 93 -1.35 -4.19 -2.53
N PHE A 94 -2.17 -3.20 -2.86
CA PHE A 94 -3.60 -3.17 -2.61
C PHE A 94 -4.33 -2.62 -3.82
N ILE A 95 -5.60 -2.99 -3.98
CA ILE A 95 -6.52 -2.39 -4.94
C ILE A 95 -7.56 -1.60 -4.16
N TRP A 96 -7.83 -0.37 -4.60
CA TRP A 96 -8.78 0.52 -3.95
C TRP A 96 -10.13 -0.16 -3.69
N GLY A 97 -10.56 -0.17 -2.43
CA GLY A 97 -11.83 -0.73 -1.97
C GLY A 97 -11.91 -2.26 -2.00
N GLN A 98 -10.78 -2.97 -2.21
CA GLN A 98 -10.75 -4.43 -2.18
C GLN A 98 -10.02 -4.95 -0.95
N GLY A 99 -10.39 -6.15 -0.48
CA GLY A 99 -9.74 -6.78 0.68
C GLY A 99 -8.52 -7.65 0.35
N ASP A 100 -8.19 -7.81 -0.94
CA ASP A 100 -7.06 -8.63 -1.38
C ASP A 100 -5.75 -7.83 -1.35
N CYS A 101 -4.66 -8.50 -0.98
CA CYS A 101 -3.34 -7.88 -0.82
C CYS A 101 -2.21 -8.84 -1.21
N ILE A 102 -1.09 -8.25 -1.66
CA ILE A 102 0.18 -8.95 -1.94
C ILE A 102 1.26 -8.27 -1.10
N ILE A 103 2.08 -9.06 -0.39
CA ILE A 103 3.20 -8.54 0.39
C ILE A 103 4.47 -9.31 0.03
N ASN A 104 5.46 -8.58 -0.48
CA ASN A 104 6.77 -9.09 -0.88
C ASN A 104 7.89 -8.36 -0.16
N SER A 105 9.05 -9.00 -0.06
CA SER A 105 10.27 -8.35 0.39
C SER A 105 10.68 -7.22 -0.58
N VAL A 106 11.48 -6.26 -0.08
CA VAL A 106 12.16 -5.24 -0.90
C VAL A 106 13.41 -5.81 -1.55
#